data_AF-A0A968MV92-F1
#
_entry.id   AF-A0A968MV92-F1
#
_cell.length_a   1.000
_cell.length_b   1.000
_cell.length_c   1.000
_cell.angle_alpha   90.00
_cell.angle_beta   90.00
_cell.angle_gamma   90.00
#
_symmetry.space_group_name_H-M   'P 1'
#
loop_
_entity.id
_entity.type
_entity.pdbx_description
1 polymer ?
#
loop_
_entity_poly.entity_id
_entity_poly.type
_entity_poly.pdbx_seq_one_letter_code
_entity_poly.pdbx_strand_id
1 'polypeptide(L)'
;MTVVGRNKHVISFKESLIWTGVWVSCALLFYIFILHYGERFHGIASMQDLLAIQAKYAQHLSLKVDNFQESLEIYRQNMGMEFLTGYLIEYTLSMDNVFVIMMILSSFAVSQKYYKQVLFWGILGAIILRF
;
A
#
# COMPACT_ATOMS: atom_id res chain seq x y z
N MET A 1 17.31 -25.78 -30.46
CA MET A 1 16.07 -25.24 -31.06
C MET A 1 15.05 -25.08 -29.94
N THR A 2 14.69 -23.84 -29.58
CA THR A 2 13.29 -23.39 -29.41
C THR A 2 13.30 -21.90 -29.10
N VAL A 3 12.77 -21.15 -30.07
CA VAL A 3 12.55 -19.71 -30.08
C VAL A 3 11.52 -19.35 -29.01
N VAL A 4 11.93 -18.68 -27.93
CA VAL A 4 10.99 -17.98 -27.03
C VAL A 4 11.06 -16.49 -27.36
N GLY A 5 10.51 -16.17 -28.53
CA GLY A 5 10.06 -14.82 -28.86
C GLY A 5 8.56 -14.75 -28.61
N ARG A 6 8.12 -14.57 -27.35
CA ARG A 6 6.78 -14.03 -27.12
C ARG A 6 6.91 -12.52 -27.18
N ASN A 7 6.26 -11.93 -28.18
CA ASN A 7 6.24 -10.50 -28.45
C ASN A 7 6.29 -9.68 -27.15
N LYS A 8 7.31 -8.82 -27.02
CA LYS A 8 7.39 -7.81 -25.95
C LYS A 8 6.17 -6.90 -26.10
N HIS A 9 5.04 -7.28 -25.51
CA HIS A 9 3.89 -6.42 -25.43
C HIS A 9 4.31 -5.24 -24.56
N VAL A 10 4.61 -4.12 -25.20
CA VAL A 10 4.91 -2.88 -24.50
C VAL A 10 3.58 -2.45 -23.94
N ILE A 11 3.36 -2.70 -22.65
CA ILE A 11 2.13 -2.33 -21.94
C ILE A 11 1.87 -0.85 -22.27
N SER A 12 0.77 -0.61 -22.96
CA SER A 12 0.43 0.72 -23.44
C SER A 12 0.11 1.60 -22.24
N PHE A 13 0.34 2.91 -22.35
CA PHE A 13 0.03 3.86 -21.28
C PHE A 13 -1.43 3.73 -20.78
N LYS A 14 -2.35 3.41 -21.71
CA LYS A 14 -3.76 3.15 -21.40
C LYS A 14 -3.95 1.90 -20.54
N GLU A 15 -3.23 0.83 -20.83
CA GLU A 15 -3.30 -0.42 -20.06
C GLU A 15 -2.72 -0.20 -18.66
N SER A 16 -1.58 0.48 -18.55
CA SER A 16 -1.00 0.79 -17.23
C SER A 16 -1.94 1.65 -16.38
N LEU A 17 -2.65 2.61 -16.97
CA LEU A 17 -3.64 3.41 -16.25
C LEU A 17 -4.82 2.57 -15.76
N ILE A 18 -5.32 1.64 -16.58
CA ILE A 18 -6.38 0.71 -16.17
C ILE A 18 -5.91 -0.14 -14.99
N TRP A 19 -4.71 -0.71 -15.08
CA TRP A 19 -4.15 -1.52 -13.99
C TRP A 19 -3.97 -0.71 -12.70
N THR A 20 -3.44 0.51 -12.76
CA THR A 20 -3.36 1.39 -11.59
C THR A 20 -4.75 1.68 -11.01
N GLY A 21 -5.73 1.96 -11.87
CA GLY A 21 -7.12 2.16 -11.46
C GLY A 21 -7.69 0.95 -10.73
N VAL A 22 -7.49 -0.26 -11.26
CA VAL A 22 -7.93 -1.51 -10.64
C VAL A 22 -7.34 -1.68 -9.23
N TRP A 23 -6.04 -1.46 -9.08
CA TRP A 23 -5.38 -1.57 -7.78
C TRP A 23 -5.88 -0.53 -6.77
N VAL A 24 -6.02 0.73 -7.19
CA VAL A 24 -6.55 1.80 -6.34
C VAL A 24 -8.00 1.53 -5.96
N SER A 25 -8.84 1.09 -6.90
CA SER A 25 -10.22 0.72 -6.61
C SER A 25 -10.30 -0.47 -5.64
N CYS A 26 -9.42 -1.46 -5.77
CA CYS A 26 -9.34 -2.57 -4.83
C CYS A 26 -8.97 -2.08 -3.42
N ALA A 27 -8.02 -1.16 -3.29
CA ALA A 27 -7.64 -0.56 -2.01
C ALA A 27 -8.79 0.26 -1.40
N LEU A 28 -9.52 1.04 -2.22
CA LEU A 28 -10.69 1.80 -1.77
C LEU A 28 -11.85 0.89 -1.34
N LEU A 29 -12.11 -0.19 -2.07
CA LEU A 29 -13.09 -1.20 -1.66
C LEU A 29 -12.71 -1.84 -0.33
N PHE A 30 -11.41 -2.13 -0.13
CA PHE A 30 -10.92 -2.66 1.13
C PHE A 30 -11.04 -1.64 2.28
N TYR A 31 -10.82 -0.36 2.03
CA TYR A 31 -11.08 0.71 3.00
C TYR A 31 -12.56 0.75 3.42
N ILE A 32 -13.50 0.69 2.47
CA ILE A 32 -14.94 0.64 2.75
C ILE A 32 -15.30 -0.64 3.52
N PHE A 33 -14.64 -1.74 3.18
CA PHE A 33 -14.80 -3.03 3.85
C PHE A 33 -14.33 -2.97 5.30
N ILE A 34 -13.20 -2.32 5.59
CA ILE A 34 -12.73 -2.08 6.96
C ILE A 34 -13.75 -1.28 7.75
N LEU A 35 -14.32 -0.23 7.16
CA LEU A 35 -15.38 0.53 7.82
C LEU A 35 -16.56 -0.41 8.12
N HIS A 36 -17.14 -1.11 7.16
CA HIS A 36 -18.35 -1.91 7.39
C HIS A 36 -18.15 -3.17 8.25
N TYR A 37 -17.01 -3.84 8.15
CA TYR A 37 -16.79 -5.17 8.74
C TYR A 37 -15.68 -5.22 9.79
N GLY A 38 -14.96 -4.12 10.05
CA GLY A 38 -13.82 -4.07 10.97
C GLY A 38 -14.13 -4.54 12.39
N GLU A 39 -15.37 -4.34 12.86
CA GLU A 39 -15.87 -4.79 14.16
C GLU A 39 -15.88 -6.32 14.29
N ARG A 40 -16.26 -7.01 13.21
CA ARG A 40 -16.32 -8.48 13.18
C ARG A 40 -14.93 -9.12 13.15
N PHE A 41 -13.95 -8.45 12.54
CA PHE A 41 -12.57 -8.94 12.49
C PHE A 41 -11.88 -8.91 13.84
N HIS A 42 -12.18 -7.91 14.68
CA HIS A 42 -11.56 -7.74 15.99
C HIS A 42 -12.38 -8.33 17.15
N GLY A 43 -13.56 -8.91 16.86
CA GLY A 43 -14.39 -9.55 17.88
C GLY A 43 -14.89 -8.59 18.95
N ILE A 44 -15.12 -7.32 18.58
CA ILE A 44 -15.51 -6.28 19.52
C ILE A 44 -16.98 -6.51 19.89
N ALA A 45 -17.22 -7.17 21.02
CA ALA A 45 -18.57 -7.43 21.54
C ALA A 45 -18.90 -6.56 22.76
N SER A 46 -17.88 -5.98 23.41
CA SER A 46 -18.02 -5.18 24.63
C SER A 46 -17.14 -3.93 24.63
N MET A 47 -17.49 -2.95 25.46
CA MET A 47 -16.69 -1.74 25.68
C MET A 47 -15.30 -2.05 26.25
N GLN A 48 -15.16 -3.14 27.01
CA GLN A 48 -13.87 -3.59 27.53
C GLN A 48 -12.93 -4.06 26.41
N ASP A 49 -13.45 -4.66 25.34
CA ASP A 49 -12.65 -5.09 24.20
C ASP A 49 -12.16 -3.89 23.40
N LEU A 50 -13.00 -2.86 23.23
CA LEU A 50 -12.61 -1.59 22.62
C LEU A 50 -11.48 -0.91 23.38
N LEU A 51 -11.57 -0.85 24.71
CA LEU A 51 -10.52 -0.24 25.54
C LEU A 51 -9.21 -1.05 25.48
N ALA A 52 -9.28 -2.38 25.45
CA ALA A 52 -8.09 -3.24 25.33
C ALA A 52 -7.39 -3.05 23.97
N ILE A 53 -8.16 -2.91 22.90
CA ILE A 53 -7.65 -2.70 21.54
C ILE A 53 -7.13 -1.27 21.38
N GLN A 54 -7.83 -0.25 21.91
CA GLN A 54 -7.37 1.13 21.95
C GLN A 54 -6.02 1.23 22.66
N ALA A 55 -5.88 0.61 23.83
CA ALA A 55 -4.63 0.60 24.58
C ALA A 55 -3.47 -0.05 23.80
N LYS A 56 -3.76 -0.97 22.87
CA LYS A 56 -2.77 -1.72 22.10
C LYS A 56 -2.41 -1.08 20.76
N TYR A 57 -3.37 -0.47 20.07
CA TYR A 57 -3.19 0.01 18.68
C TYR A 57 -3.40 1.51 18.53
N ALA A 58 -4.16 2.16 19.41
CA ALA A 58 -4.59 3.54 19.20
C ALA A 58 -4.71 4.34 20.52
N GLN A 59 -3.58 4.45 21.24
CA GLN A 59 -3.51 5.14 22.54
C GLN A 59 -3.83 6.64 22.44
N HIS A 60 -3.75 7.22 21.24
CA HIS A 60 -4.06 8.62 20.96
C HIS A 60 -5.56 8.91 20.80
N LEU A 61 -6.42 7.89 20.72
CA LEU A 61 -7.86 8.12 20.61
C LEU A 61 -8.44 8.58 21.95
N SER A 62 -9.16 9.69 21.96
CA SER A 62 -10.03 10.07 23.09
C SER A 62 -11.37 9.35 22.95
N LEU A 63 -11.45 8.09 23.41
CA LEU A 63 -12.72 7.36 23.45
C LEU A 63 -13.61 7.91 24.58
N LYS A 64 -14.88 8.13 24.25
CA LYS A 64 -15.89 8.50 25.25
C LYS A 64 -16.44 7.23 25.88
N VAL A 65 -16.02 6.97 27.11
CA VAL A 65 -16.38 5.74 27.86
C VAL A 65 -17.90 5.59 28.05
N ASP A 66 -18.62 6.72 28.01
CA ASP A 66 -20.06 6.79 28.24
C ASP A 66 -20.90 6.19 27.10
N ASN A 67 -20.39 6.17 25.86
CA ASN A 67 -21.16 5.74 24.68
C ASN A 67 -20.36 4.75 23.82
N PHE A 68 -20.74 3.48 23.87
CA PHE A 68 -20.14 2.41 23.07
C PHE A 68 -20.26 2.67 21.55
N GLN A 69 -21.45 3.09 21.08
CA GLN A 69 -21.71 3.35 19.66
C GLN A 69 -20.83 4.47 19.09
N GLU A 70 -20.63 5.55 19.87
CA GLU A 70 -19.80 6.68 19.46
C GLU A 70 -18.31 6.28 19.44
N SER A 71 -17.85 5.55 20.46
CA SER A 71 -16.47 5.05 20.53
C SER A 71 -16.14 4.05 19.42
N LEU A 72 -17.10 3.22 19.04
CA LEU A 72 -16.95 2.26 17.94
C LEU A 72 -16.78 2.97 16.58
N GLU A 73 -17.56 4.03 16.35
CA GLU A 73 -17.45 4.82 15.13
C GLU A 73 -16.10 5.54 15.01
N ILE A 74 -15.63 6.17 16.10
CA ILE A 74 -14.32 6.84 16.14
C ILE A 74 -13.20 5.81 15.87
N TYR A 75 -13.31 4.60 16.45
CA TYR A 75 -12.35 3.53 16.23
C TYR A 75 -12.31 3.06 14.76
N ARG A 76 -13.48 2.84 14.14
CA ARG A 76 -13.58 2.45 12.71
C ARG A 76 -12.95 3.49 11.80
N GLN A 77 -13.25 4.78 12.05
CA GLN A 77 -12.68 5.88 11.28
C GLN A 77 -11.16 5.93 11.42
N ASN A 78 -10.64 5.79 12.64
CA ASN A 78 -9.19 5.75 12.86
C ASN A 78 -8.52 4.56 12.16
N MET A 79 -9.10 3.35 12.25
CA MET A 79 -8.57 2.16 11.56
C MET A 79 -8.53 2.34 10.04
N GLY A 80 -9.59 2.93 9.46
CA GLY A 80 -9.60 3.28 8.04
C GLY A 80 -8.48 4.28 7.70
N MET A 81 -8.29 5.31 8.52
CA MET A 81 -7.23 6.30 8.33
C MET A 81 -5.84 5.70 8.47
N GLU A 82 -5.62 4.78 9.40
CA GLU A 82 -4.36 4.05 9.55
C GLU A 82 -4.06 3.17 8.33
N PHE A 83 -5.06 2.45 7.81
CA PHE A 83 -4.93 1.69 6.57
C PHE A 83 -4.56 2.60 5.39
N LEU A 84 -5.30 3.69 5.19
CA LEU A 84 -5.05 4.62 4.09
C LEU A 84 -3.68 5.29 4.20
N THR A 85 -3.32 5.74 5.40
CA THR A 85 -2.01 6.31 5.70
C THR A 85 -0.90 5.32 5.41
N GLY A 86 -1.03 4.08 5.88
CA GLY A 86 -0.07 3.01 5.62
C GLY A 86 0.09 2.71 4.14
N TYR A 87 -1.03 2.54 3.43
CA TYR A 87 -1.05 2.33 1.97
C TYR A 87 -0.34 3.47 1.23
N LEU A 88 -0.64 4.73 1.58
CA LEU A 88 -0.01 5.90 0.96
C LEU A 88 1.47 5.99 1.28
N ILE A 89 1.88 5.70 2.52
CA ILE A 89 3.29 5.71 2.93
C ILE A 89 4.08 4.66 2.16
N GLU A 90 3.61 3.42 2.11
CA GLU A 90 4.27 2.34 1.38
C GLU A 90 4.37 2.63 -0.12
N TYR A 91 3.29 3.16 -0.71
CA TYR A 91 3.27 3.57 -2.10
C TYR A 91 4.25 4.72 -2.37
N THR A 92 4.30 5.73 -1.50
CA THR A 92 5.20 6.89 -1.64
C THR A 92 6.65 6.48 -1.49
N LEU A 93 6.98 5.62 -0.51
CA LEU A 93 8.34 5.11 -0.31
C LEU A 93 8.82 4.30 -1.53
N SER A 94 7.93 3.51 -2.14
CA SER A 94 8.23 2.77 -3.36
C SER A 94 8.50 3.71 -4.55
N MET A 95 7.70 4.78 -4.68
CA MET A 95 7.87 5.79 -5.73
C MET A 95 9.16 6.59 -5.55
N ASP A 96 9.51 6.96 -4.32
CA ASP A 96 10.73 7.71 -3.98
C ASP A 96 11.99 6.94 -4.40
N ASN A 97 12.07 5.66 -4.03
CA ASN A 97 13.18 4.77 -4.42
C ASN A 97 13.35 4.66 -5.94
N VAL A 98 12.26 4.49 -6.68
CA VAL A 98 12.30 4.41 -8.15
C VAL A 98 12.70 5.76 -8.76
N PHE A 99 12.22 6.88 -8.21
CA PHE A 99 12.56 8.23 -8.67
C PHE A 99 14.05 8.53 -8.52
N VAL A 100 14.64 8.24 -7.36
CA VAL A 100 16.09 8.40 -7.11
C VAL A 100 16.91 7.61 -8.13
N ILE A 101 16.56 6.34 -8.37
CA ILE A 101 17.29 5.51 -9.34
C ILE A 101 17.14 6.06 -10.77
N MET A 102 15.93 6.51 -11.16
CA MET A 102 15.73 7.13 -12.48
C MET A 102 16.57 8.40 -12.66
N MET A 103 16.71 9.22 -11.62
CA MET A 103 17.56 10.42 -11.66
C MET A 103 19.03 10.05 -11.86
N ILE A 104 19.53 9.04 -11.14
CA ILE A 104 20.90 8.54 -11.29
C ILE A 104 21.14 8.00 -12.71
N LEU A 105 20.24 7.15 -13.23
CA LEU A 105 20.36 6.59 -14.58
C LEU A 105 20.31 7.67 -15.68
N SER A 106 19.48 8.70 -15.46
CA SER A 106 19.42 9.86 -16.35
C SER A 106 20.72 10.67 -16.32
N SER A 107 21.36 10.83 -15.15
CA SER A 107 22.67 11.49 -15.02
C SER A 107 23.77 10.75 -15.79
N PHE A 108 23.67 9.43 -15.93
CA PHE A 108 24.59 8.60 -16.71
C PHE A 108 24.20 8.48 -18.21
N ALA A 109 23.25 9.28 -18.69
CA ALA A 109 22.77 9.28 -20.08
C ALA A 109 22.30 7.89 -20.58
N VAL A 110 21.77 7.05 -19.68
CA VAL A 110 21.23 5.73 -20.05
C VAL A 110 19.96 5.94 -20.88
N SER A 111 19.83 5.21 -22.00
CA SER A 111 18.61 5.28 -22.81
C SER A 111 17.41 4.70 -22.06
N GLN A 112 16.26 5.39 -22.12
CA GLN A 112 14.98 5.04 -21.48
C GLN A 112 14.53 3.59 -21.75
N LYS A 113 14.91 3.02 -22.91
CA LYS A 113 14.62 1.63 -23.28
C LYS A 113 15.21 0.61 -22.28
N TYR A 114 16.32 0.95 -21.62
CA TYR A 114 17.05 0.07 -20.71
C TYR A 114 16.67 0.27 -19.24
N TYR A 115 15.90 1.31 -18.88
CA TYR A 115 15.58 1.63 -17.48
C TYR A 115 14.94 0.44 -16.75
N LYS A 116 13.93 -0.20 -17.35
CA LYS A 116 13.27 -1.37 -16.75
C LYS A 116 14.23 -2.53 -16.49
N GLN A 117 15.17 -2.77 -17.41
CA GLN A 117 16.12 -3.87 -17.29
C GLN A 117 17.17 -3.56 -16.23
N VAL A 118 17.74 -2.35 -16.25
CA VAL A 118 18.75 -1.91 -15.28
C VAL A 118 18.16 -1.84 -13.88
N LEU A 119 16.93 -1.35 -13.73
CA LEU A 119 16.24 -1.28 -12.45
C LEU A 119 15.98 -2.68 -11.87
N PHE A 120 15.53 -3.62 -12.69
CA PHE A 120 15.32 -5.02 -12.28
C PHE A 120 16.62 -5.67 -11.80
N TRP A 121 17.71 -5.56 -12.59
CA TRP A 121 19.01 -6.09 -12.22
C TRP A 121 19.62 -5.37 -11.01
N GLY A 122 19.37 -4.06 -10.85
CA GLY A 122 19.81 -3.27 -9.71
C GLY A 122 19.13 -3.69 -8.40
N ILE A 123 17.80 -3.86 -8.40
CA ILE A 123 17.05 -4.34 -7.24
C ILE A 123 17.48 -5.78 -6.90
N LEU A 124 17.59 -6.65 -7.90
CA LEU A 124 18.00 -8.05 -7.69
C LEU A 124 19.45 -8.14 -7.16
N GLY A 125 20.36 -7.32 -7.69
CA GLY A 125 21.72 -7.19 -7.18
C GLY A 125 21.77 -6.69 -5.74
N ALA A 126 20.98 -5.65 -5.41
CA ALA A 126 20.89 -5.13 -4.05
C ALA A 126 20.33 -6.17 -3.06
N ILE A 127 19.36 -6.98 -3.47
CA ILE A 127 18.82 -8.07 -2.64
C ILE A 127 19.88 -9.14 -2.39
N ILE A 128 20.64 -9.56 -3.41
CA ILE A 128 21.69 -10.57 -3.25
C ILE A 128 22.83 -10.07 -2.36
N LEU A 129 23.28 -8.83 -2.57
CA LEU A 129 24.34 -8.21 -1.77
C LEU A 129 23.91 -7.88 -0.33
N ARG A 130 22.60 -7.84 -0.08
CA ARG A 130 22.03 -7.59 1.25
C ARG A 130 22.13 -8.81 2.18
N PHE A 131 22.27 -10.02 1.62
CA PHE A 131 22.48 -11.26 2.39
C PHE A 131 23.96 -11.56 2.54
#